data_AF-A0A4Z2J7Y9-F1
#
_entry.id   AF-A0A4Z2J7Y9-F1
#
_cell.length_a   1.000
_cell.length_b   1.000
_cell.length_c   1.000
_cell.angle_alpha   90.00
_cell.angle_beta   90.00
_cell.angle_gamma   90.00
#
_symmetry.space_group_name_H-M   'P 1'
#
loop_
_entity.id
_entity.type
_entity.pdbx_description
1 polymer ?
#
loop_
_entity_poly.entity_id
_entity_poly.type
_entity_poly.pdbx_seq_one_letter_code
_entity_poly.pdbx_strand_id
1 'polypeptide(L)'
;MSNLYLCVLGEEACLLRLSLTSLFTGSCLKSSHDYITSVCERCLKDLSLSGQPQCVYSAFKRLGTELVLGLFLNVRAEEQPELFQEIMQLCTQHWHGLISAPVNVKVPLWSSGFSSALEARDRLMDIIKDKLENDTQG
;
A
#
# COMPACT_ATOMS: atom_id res chain seq x y z
N MET A 1 -16.00 -12.33 -8.09
CA MET A 1 -15.82 -10.86 -8.24
C MET A 1 -15.14 -10.37 -6.98
N SER A 2 -13.90 -9.92 -7.09
CA SER A 2 -13.11 -9.47 -5.95
C SER A 2 -13.61 -8.11 -5.48
N ASN A 3 -14.18 -8.05 -4.27
CA ASN A 3 -14.69 -6.84 -3.63
C ASN A 3 -13.53 -5.90 -3.30
N LEU A 4 -13.19 -5.01 -4.24
CA LEU A 4 -12.51 -3.77 -3.89
C LEU A 4 -13.58 -2.87 -3.25
N TYR A 5 -13.54 -2.70 -1.93
CA TYR A 5 -14.54 -2.01 -1.12
C TYR A 5 -14.83 -0.53 -1.50
N LEU A 6 -14.14 0.00 -2.52
CA LEU A 6 -14.36 1.32 -3.09
C LEU A 6 -15.71 1.48 -3.83
N CYS A 7 -16.39 0.39 -4.18
CA CYS A 7 -17.69 0.41 -4.88
C CYS A 7 -18.87 -0.05 -4.01
N VAL A 8 -18.75 0.01 -2.68
CA VAL A 8 -19.82 -0.38 -1.76
C VAL A 8 -20.79 0.79 -1.62
N LEU A 9 -22.10 0.55 -1.76
CA LEU A 9 -23.15 1.57 -1.69
C LEU A 9 -24.06 1.32 -0.48
N GLY A 10 -24.70 2.38 0.02
CA GLY A 10 -25.75 2.26 1.03
C GLY A 10 -25.23 1.83 2.41
N GLU A 11 -25.90 0.85 3.02
CA GLU A 11 -25.69 0.44 4.40
C GLU A 11 -24.31 -0.19 4.64
N GLU A 12 -23.84 -1.01 3.70
CA GLU A 12 -22.52 -1.65 3.79
C GLU A 12 -21.38 -0.62 3.81
N ALA A 13 -21.52 0.48 3.07
CA ALA A 13 -20.54 1.57 3.07
C ALA A 13 -20.53 2.31 4.42
N CYS A 14 -21.71 2.45 5.03
CA CYS A 14 -21.84 3.04 6.35
C CYS A 14 -21.18 2.16 7.42
N LEU A 15 -21.43 0.85 7.39
CA LEU A 15 -20.81 -0.12 8.30
C LEU A 15 -19.30 -0.14 8.13
N LEU A 16 -18.80 -0.19 6.90
CA LEU A 16 -17.36 -0.12 6.63
C LEU A 16 -16.73 1.16 7.20
N ARG A 17 -17.37 2.31 6.97
CA ARG A 17 -16.89 3.60 7.51
C ARG A 17 -16.87 3.60 9.04
N LEU A 18 -17.90 3.07 9.69
CA LEU A 18 -17.95 2.97 11.15
C LEU A 18 -16.84 2.07 11.68
N SER A 19 -16.65 0.91 11.05
CA SER A 19 -15.57 -0.02 11.38
C SER A 19 -14.17 0.57 11.18
N LEU A 20 -13.97 1.41 10.16
CA LEU A 20 -12.70 2.11 9.96
C LEU A 20 -12.52 3.25 10.96
N THR A 21 -13.59 4.01 11.23
CA THR A 21 -13.54 5.16 12.14
C THR A 21 -13.23 4.72 13.57
N SER A 22 -13.74 3.57 14.00
CA SER A 22 -13.48 3.03 15.33
C SER A 22 -12.00 2.68 15.57
N LEU A 23 -11.20 2.48 14.51
CA LEU A 23 -9.77 2.25 14.61
C LEU A 23 -9.01 3.53 15.05
N PHE A 24 -9.53 4.71 14.73
CA PHE A 24 -8.90 6.01 15.03
C PHE A 24 -9.20 6.50 16.45
N THR A 25 -8.84 5.69 17.44
CA THR A 25 -8.89 6.10 18.86
C THR A 25 -7.82 7.14 19.20
N GLY A 26 -7.97 7.88 20.29
CA GLY A 26 -6.98 8.89 20.71
C GLY A 26 -5.56 8.32 20.92
N SER A 27 -5.45 7.08 21.42
CA SER A 27 -4.17 6.37 21.53
C SER A 27 -3.61 5.97 20.17
N CYS A 28 -4.45 5.48 19.25
CA CYS A 28 -4.04 5.18 17.88
C CYS A 28 -3.48 6.43 17.19
N LEU A 29 -4.18 7.56 17.30
CA LEU A 29 -3.74 8.82 16.71
C LEU A 29 -2.39 9.29 17.25
N LYS A 30 -2.14 9.12 18.56
CA LYS A 30 -0.83 9.44 19.14
C LYS A 30 0.27 8.53 18.60
N SER A 31 0.05 7.21 18.60
CA SER A 31 1.02 6.26 18.05
C SER A 31 1.28 6.50 16.56
N SER A 32 0.23 6.81 15.79
CA SER A 32 0.36 7.18 14.37
C SER A 32 1.16 8.46 14.19
N HIS A 33 0.96 9.49 15.03
CA HIS A 33 1.72 10.73 15.00
C HIS A 33 3.22 10.47 15.26
N ASP A 34 3.54 9.69 16.29
CA ASP A 34 4.93 9.36 16.64
C ASP A 34 5.59 8.56 15.51
N TYR A 35 4.86 7.62 14.91
CA TYR A 35 5.32 6.88 13.73
C TYR A 35 5.58 7.80 12.53
N ILE A 36 4.60 8.64 12.15
CA ILE A 36 4.72 9.59 11.03
C ILE A 36 5.95 10.48 11.23
N THR A 37 6.13 11.02 12.44
CA THR A 37 7.27 11.87 12.78
C THR A 37 8.59 11.14 12.55
N SER A 38 8.71 9.91 13.08
CA SER A 38 9.93 9.11 12.92
C SER A 38 10.28 8.79 11.46
N VAL A 39 9.27 8.48 10.63
CA VAL A 39 9.47 8.19 9.20
C VAL A 39 9.84 9.47 8.45
N CYS A 40 9.17 10.58 8.71
CA CYS A 40 9.50 11.87 8.10
C CYS A 40 10.92 12.31 8.44
N GLU A 41 11.31 12.25 9.71
CA GLU A 41 12.67 12.59 10.13
C GLU A 41 13.69 11.73 9.40
N ARG A 42 13.51 10.40 9.40
CA ARG A 42 14.45 9.48 8.73
C ARG A 42 14.52 9.68 7.21
N CYS A 43 13.38 9.74 6.52
CA CYS A 43 13.35 9.82 5.07
C CYS A 43 13.77 11.19 4.51
N LEU A 44 13.58 12.27 5.28
CA LEU A 44 13.84 13.63 4.81
C LEU A 44 15.17 14.20 5.32
N LYS A 45 15.79 13.61 6.36
CA LYS A 45 17.08 14.06 6.90
C LYS A 45 18.14 14.16 5.81
N ASP A 46 18.24 13.16 4.95
CA ASP A 46 19.28 13.09 3.92
C ASP A 46 19.08 14.10 2.78
N LEU A 47 17.85 14.59 2.56
CA LEU A 47 17.57 15.59 1.53
C LEU A 47 18.29 16.91 1.79
N SER A 48 18.42 17.29 3.07
CA SER A 48 19.14 18.51 3.47
C SER A 48 20.65 18.35 3.45
N LEU A 49 21.14 17.11 3.52
CA LEU A 49 22.57 16.78 3.71
C LEU A 49 23.27 16.38 2.40
N SER A 50 22.54 15.91 1.38
CA SER A 50 23.18 15.24 0.25
C SER A 50 24.05 16.14 -0.62
N GLY A 51 23.91 17.48 -0.53
CA GLY A 51 24.67 18.47 -1.33
C GLY A 51 24.45 18.38 -2.86
N GLN A 52 23.85 17.28 -3.32
CA GLN A 52 23.54 16.93 -4.70
C GLN A 52 22.03 17.02 -4.95
N PRO A 53 21.60 17.37 -6.16
CA PRO A 53 20.20 17.33 -6.54
C PRO A 53 19.58 15.94 -6.34
N GLN A 54 18.39 15.90 -5.72
CA GLN A 54 17.63 14.67 -5.49
C GLN A 54 16.35 14.68 -6.32
N CYS A 55 15.92 13.51 -6.79
CA CYS A 55 14.62 13.36 -7.43
C CYS A 55 13.51 13.40 -6.37
N VAL A 56 12.81 14.54 -6.28
CA VAL A 56 11.73 14.77 -5.31
C VAL A 56 10.64 13.70 -5.42
N TYR A 57 10.27 13.31 -6.65
CA TYR A 57 9.26 12.26 -6.85
C TYR A 57 9.67 10.95 -6.18
N SER A 58 10.91 10.50 -6.37
CA SER A 58 11.40 9.25 -5.78
C SER A 58 11.42 9.33 -4.24
N ALA A 59 11.87 10.46 -3.68
CA ALA A 59 11.91 10.66 -2.24
C ALA A 59 10.51 10.63 -1.61
N PHE A 60 9.56 11.36 -2.19
CA PHE A 60 8.19 11.40 -1.68
C PHE A 60 7.40 10.13 -1.98
N LYS A 61 7.68 9.44 -3.09
CA LYS A 61 7.11 8.11 -3.37
C LYS A 61 7.52 7.12 -2.29
N ARG A 62 8.80 7.11 -1.90
CA ARG A 62 9.31 6.28 -0.80
C ARG A 62 8.66 6.65 0.52
N LEU A 63 8.67 7.93 0.90
CA LEU A 63 8.04 8.42 2.14
C LEU A 63 6.56 8.01 2.22
N GLY A 64 5.78 8.28 1.17
CA GLY A 64 4.36 7.95 1.12
C GLY A 64 4.12 6.44 1.24
N THR A 65 4.95 5.63 0.58
CA THR A 65 4.86 4.16 0.66
C THR A 65 5.16 3.66 2.07
N GLU A 66 6.23 4.16 2.70
CA GLU A 66 6.59 3.81 4.08
C GLU A 66 5.48 4.18 5.08
N LEU A 67 4.89 5.38 4.94
CA LEU A 67 3.78 5.81 5.79
C LEU A 67 2.54 4.92 5.61
N VAL A 68 2.12 4.66 4.37
CA VAL A 68 0.90 3.87 4.10
C VAL A 68 1.05 2.43 4.58
N LEU A 69 2.18 1.79 4.26
CA LEU A 69 2.42 0.39 4.64
C LEU A 69 2.61 0.24 6.16
N GLY A 70 3.27 1.19 6.81
CA GLY A 70 3.45 1.17 8.26
C GLY A 70 2.15 1.43 9.02
N LEU A 71 1.40 2.47 8.65
CA LEU A 71 0.18 2.86 9.37
C LEU A 71 -0.96 1.86 9.21
N PHE A 72 -1.15 1.33 7.99
CA PHE A 72 -2.34 0.53 7.69
C PHE A 72 -2.08 -0.98 7.61
N LEU A 73 -0.85 -1.40 7.34
CA LEU A 73 -0.49 -2.81 7.21
C LEU A 73 0.55 -3.27 8.24
N ASN A 74 1.01 -2.38 9.12
CA ASN A 74 2.07 -2.65 10.09
C ASN A 74 3.31 -3.31 9.44
N VAL A 75 3.67 -2.86 8.23
CA VAL A 75 4.87 -3.30 7.50
C VAL A 75 5.88 -2.17 7.52
N ARG A 76 6.97 -2.36 8.28
CA ARG A 76 8.04 -1.37 8.44
C ARG A 76 9.22 -1.74 7.56
N ALA A 77 9.69 -0.79 6.74
CA ALA A 77 10.81 -1.00 5.81
C ALA A 77 12.13 -1.41 6.51
N GLU A 78 12.33 -1.02 7.77
CA GLU A 78 13.54 -1.35 8.53
C GLU A 78 13.52 -2.76 9.12
N GLU A 79 12.32 -3.30 9.38
CA GLU A 79 12.15 -4.60 10.03
C GLU A 79 11.86 -5.71 9.04
N GLN A 80 11.13 -5.37 7.98
CA GLN A 80 10.65 -6.28 6.96
C GLN A 80 10.98 -5.71 5.56
N PRO A 81 12.27 -5.46 5.25
CA PRO A 81 12.66 -4.80 4.00
C PRO A 81 12.24 -5.59 2.77
N GLU A 82 12.31 -6.92 2.81
CA GLU A 82 11.93 -7.79 1.69
C GLU A 82 10.42 -7.72 1.41
N LEU A 83 9.59 -7.90 2.44
CA LEU A 83 8.13 -7.79 2.33
C LEU A 83 7.72 -6.38 1.89
N PHE A 84 8.38 -5.35 2.42
CA PHE A 84 8.15 -3.98 2.02
C PHE A 84 8.40 -3.77 0.52
N GLN A 85 9.52 -4.28 0.00
CA GLN A 85 9.84 -4.19 -1.42
C GLN A 85 8.87 -5.00 -2.29
N GLU A 86 8.50 -6.22 -1.85
CA GLU A 86 7.53 -7.06 -2.55
C GLU A 86 6.17 -6.35 -2.67
N ILE A 87 5.62 -5.83 -1.57
CA ILE A 87 4.33 -5.12 -1.59
C ILE A 87 4.42 -3.87 -2.49
N MET A 88 5.51 -3.10 -2.42
CA MET A 88 5.69 -1.91 -3.26
C MET A 88 5.72 -2.28 -4.76
N GLN A 89 6.44 -3.35 -5.12
CA GLN A 89 6.51 -3.83 -6.50
C GLN A 89 5.14 -4.34 -6.98
N LEU A 90 4.46 -5.15 -6.18
CA LEU A 90 3.13 -5.67 -6.50
C LEU A 90 2.11 -4.54 -6.67
N CYS A 91 2.10 -3.53 -5.79
CA CYS A 91 1.21 -2.37 -5.92
C CYS A 91 1.51 -1.57 -7.20
N THR A 92 2.80 -1.39 -7.51
CA THR A 92 3.25 -0.70 -8.73
C THR A 92 2.79 -1.48 -9.98
N GLN A 93 3.03 -2.79 -10.02
CA GLN A 93 2.62 -3.67 -11.11
C GLN A 93 1.09 -3.72 -11.28
N HIS A 94 0.35 -3.80 -10.17
CA HIS A 94 -1.10 -3.78 -10.17
C HIS A 94 -1.65 -2.48 -10.75
N TRP A 95 -1.19 -1.33 -10.25
CA TRP A 95 -1.63 -0.03 -10.73
C TRP A 95 -1.27 0.20 -12.20
N HIS A 96 -0.02 -0.10 -12.59
CA HIS A 96 0.41 0.05 -13.97
C HIS A 96 -0.37 -0.84 -14.93
N GLY A 97 -0.64 -2.10 -14.56
CA GLY A 97 -1.40 -3.00 -15.41
C GLY A 97 -2.87 -2.62 -15.56
N LEU A 98 -3.47 -1.95 -14.56
CA LEU A 98 -4.81 -1.37 -14.65
C LEU A 98 -4.87 -0.16 -15.59
N ILE A 99 -3.93 0.79 -15.46
CA ILE A 99 -3.95 2.02 -16.27
C ILE A 99 -3.41 1.84 -17.69
N SER A 100 -2.61 0.80 -17.92
CA SER A 100 -2.01 0.51 -19.23
C SER A 100 -2.90 -0.40 -20.09
N ALA A 101 -4.01 -0.91 -19.57
CA ALA A 101 -4.95 -1.71 -20.35
C ALA A 101 -5.68 -0.81 -21.37
N PRO A 102 -5.55 -1.07 -22.68
CA PRO A 102 -6.32 -0.33 -23.67
C PRO A 102 -7.81 -0.58 -23.41
N VAL A 103 -8.59 0.49 -23.36
CA VAL A 103 -10.05 0.39 -23.42
C VAL A 103 -10.38 -0.14 -24.82
N ASN A 104 -10.62 -1.45 -24.93
CA ASN A 104 -11.18 -2.14 -26.09
C ASN A 104 -10.24 -2.48 -27.27
N VAL A 105 -9.27 -3.39 -27.09
CA VAL A 105 -8.70 -4.16 -28.22
C VAL A 105 -8.62 -5.64 -27.86
N LYS A 106 -9.52 -6.45 -28.42
CA LYS A 106 -9.45 -7.92 -28.33
C LYS A 106 -8.27 -8.39 -29.18
N VAL A 107 -7.12 -8.65 -28.56
CA VAL A 107 -6.01 -9.37 -29.22
C VAL A 107 -5.77 -10.69 -28.49
N PRO A 108 -5.81 -11.86 -29.16
CA PRO A 108 -6.05 -13.14 -28.47
C PRO A 108 -4.83 -13.79 -27.82
N LEU A 109 -3.64 -13.18 -27.85
CA LEU A 109 -2.39 -13.91 -27.57
C LEU A 109 -1.29 -13.16 -26.81
N TRP A 110 -1.60 -12.03 -26.16
CA TRP A 110 -0.65 -11.35 -25.27
C TRP A 110 -1.09 -11.48 -23.83
N SER A 111 -0.17 -11.88 -22.93
CA SER A 111 -0.31 -11.65 -21.50
C SER A 111 -0.34 -10.13 -21.28
N SER A 112 -1.52 -9.55 -21.41
CA SER A 112 -1.74 -8.11 -21.33
C SER A 112 -1.25 -7.58 -19.97
N GLY A 113 -0.88 -6.30 -19.88
CA GLY A 113 -0.58 -5.67 -18.58
C GLY A 113 -1.67 -5.90 -17.52
N PHE A 114 -2.91 -6.14 -17.96
CA PHE A 114 -4.02 -6.52 -17.09
C PHE A 114 -3.85 -7.91 -16.43
N SER A 115 -3.32 -8.93 -17.11
CA SER A 115 -3.07 -10.24 -16.48
C SER A 115 -2.02 -10.13 -15.40
N SER A 116 -0.93 -9.39 -15.66
CA SER A 116 0.10 -9.08 -14.67
C SER A 116 -0.43 -8.27 -13.48
N ALA A 117 -1.43 -7.42 -13.68
CA ALA A 117 -2.11 -6.73 -12.57
C ALA A 117 -2.98 -7.67 -11.73
N LEU A 118 -3.65 -8.65 -12.35
CA LEU A 118 -4.44 -9.65 -11.62
C LEU A 118 -3.54 -10.56 -10.79
N GLU A 119 -2.42 -11.03 -11.34
CA GLU A 119 -1.42 -11.81 -10.60
C GLU A 119 -0.85 -11.03 -9.41
N ALA A 120 -0.54 -9.74 -9.61
CA ALA A 120 -0.06 -8.88 -8.54
C ALA A 120 -1.10 -8.71 -7.42
N ARG A 121 -2.38 -8.55 -7.77
CA ARG A 121 -3.48 -8.51 -6.81
C ARG A 121 -3.59 -9.82 -6.03
N ASP A 122 -3.52 -10.96 -6.72
CA ASP A 122 -3.69 -12.27 -6.08
C ASP A 122 -2.58 -12.50 -5.05
N ARG A 123 -1.35 -12.12 -5.40
CA ARG A 123 -0.23 -12.20 -4.46
C ARG A 123 -0.35 -11.23 -3.29
N LEU A 124 -0.85 -10.01 -3.50
CA LEU A 124 -1.19 -9.09 -2.40
C LEU A 124 -2.26 -9.68 -1.47
N MET A 125 -3.28 -10.34 -2.03
CA MET A 125 -4.32 -10.99 -1.23
C MET A 125 -3.78 -12.14 -0.41
N ASP A 126 -2.83 -12.90 -0.93
CA ASP A 126 -2.20 -14.00 -0.19
C ASP A 126 -1.32 -13.47 0.96
N ILE A 127 -0.58 -12.38 0.74
CA ILE A 127 0.15 -11.67 1.83
C ILE A 127 -0.81 -11.20 2.93
N ILE A 128 -1.97 -10.64 2.56
CA ILE A 128 -2.98 -10.17 3.53
C ILE A 128 -3.53 -11.35 4.35
N LYS A 129 -3.85 -12.48 3.69
CA LYS A 129 -4.35 -13.68 4.39
C LYS A 129 -3.32 -14.21 5.38
N ASP A 130 -2.07 -14.35 4.94
CA ASP A 130 -0.98 -14.83 5.79
C ASP A 130 -0.80 -13.93 7.03
N LYS A 131 -0.82 -12.59 6.86
CA LYS A 131 -0.79 -11.67 8.00
C LYS A 131 -1.97 -11.85 8.93
N LEU A 132 -3.19 -12.00 8.43
CA LEU A 132 -4.38 -12.19 9.26
C LEU A 132 -4.30 -13.49 10.06
N GLU A 133 -3.85 -14.58 9.44
CA GLU A 133 -3.72 -15.88 10.09
C GLU A 133 -2.63 -15.86 11.18
N ASN A 134 -1.50 -15.20 10.91
CA ASN A 134 -0.37 -15.13 11.84
C ASN A 134 -0.56 -14.08 12.95
N ASP A 135 -1.29 -12.99 12.71
CA ASP A 135 -1.63 -12.00 13.75
C ASP A 135 -2.63 -12.56 14.79
N THR A 136 -3.40 -13.61 14.45
CA THR A 136 -4.38 -14.21 15.38
C THR A 136 -3.71 -15.12 16.43
N GLN A 137 -2.41 -15.39 16.32
CA GLN A 137 -1.63 -16.20 17.28
C GLN A 137 -0.76 -15.37 18.25
N GLY A 138 -0.89 -14.04 18.24
CA GLY A 138 -0.12 -13.10 19.08
C GLY A 138 -0.91 -12.48 20.22
#